data_AF-A0A7U9T1R0-F1
#
_entry.id   AF-A0A7U9T1R0-F1
#
_cell.length_a   1.000
_cell.length_b   1.000
_cell.length_c   1.000
_cell.angle_alpha   90.00
_cell.angle_beta   90.00
_cell.angle_gamma   90.00
#
_symmetry.space_group_name_H-M   'P 1'
#
loop_
_entity.id
_entity.type
_entity.pdbx_description
1 polymer ?
#
loop_
_entity_poly.entity_id
_entity_poly.type
_entity_poly.pdbx_seq_one_letter_code
_entity_poly.pdbx_strand_id
1 'polypeptide(L)'
;MEGLQELRELDFDSVPKEAGLYLKKHWKGRLDRLSVTHLRDKGWLRDNLENPLRHWDGNEFIPEAAYRSAKKCYKDTKKLLTEAMGRAADRKEIEEIVRRYTQSFNKLNDRYEEFIETEEREDIFLAMQRLYEECILQGEYWQADVNAAPVTLSEIWNVMDEARENW
;
A
#
# COMPACT_ATOMS: atom_id res chain seq x y z
N MET A 1 -6.74 35.58 1.37
CA MET A 1 -5.69 34.74 2.01
C MET A 1 -4.85 35.63 2.93
N GLU A 2 -5.53 36.25 3.89
CA GLU A 2 -4.89 36.76 5.10
C GLU A 2 -4.78 35.54 6.03
N GLY A 3 -3.58 35.17 6.48
CA GLY A 3 -3.46 34.09 7.47
C GLY A 3 -2.12 33.37 7.58
N LEU A 4 -1.23 33.47 6.59
CA LEU A 4 0.06 32.76 6.60
C LEU A 4 1.21 33.71 6.22
N GLN A 5 1.32 34.84 6.92
CA GLN A 5 2.34 35.86 6.64
C GLN A 5 3.78 35.35 6.83
N GLU A 6 3.96 34.32 7.66
CA GLU A 6 5.27 33.71 7.94
C GLU A 6 5.50 32.38 7.21
N LEU A 7 4.69 32.02 6.21
CA LEU A 7 4.93 30.81 5.44
C LEU A 7 6.19 30.98 4.58
N ARG A 8 7.26 30.28 4.97
CA ARG A 8 8.55 30.29 4.27
C ARG A 8 8.74 29.09 3.35
N GLU A 9 8.11 27.96 3.68
CA GLU A 9 8.40 26.70 3.00
C GLU A 9 7.13 25.88 2.75
N LEU A 10 7.10 25.20 1.61
CA LEU A 10 6.09 24.20 1.28
C LEU A 10 6.78 22.97 0.69
N ASP A 11 6.38 21.80 1.17
CA ASP A 11 6.80 20.52 0.63
C ASP A 11 5.56 19.66 0.33
N PHE A 12 5.49 19.18 -0.90
CA PHE A 12 4.40 18.36 -1.41
C PHE A 12 4.98 17.20 -2.19
N ASP A 13 4.69 16.00 -1.72
CA ASP A 13 5.04 14.77 -2.42
C ASP A 13 3.80 14.05 -2.95
N SER A 14 3.97 13.33 -4.07
CA SER A 14 2.95 12.45 -4.66
C SER A 14 1.59 13.13 -4.92
N VAL A 15 1.63 14.37 -5.42
CA VAL A 15 0.41 15.16 -5.68
C VAL A 15 -0.13 14.98 -7.11
N PRO A 16 -1.46 15.13 -7.34
CA PRO A 16 -2.01 15.20 -8.69
C PRO A 16 -1.31 16.25 -9.54
N LYS A 17 -0.96 15.90 -10.77
CA LYS A 17 -0.14 16.71 -11.67
C LYS A 17 -0.70 18.12 -11.85
N GLU A 18 -2.00 18.25 -12.04
CA GLU A 18 -2.67 19.55 -12.19
C GLU A 18 -2.52 20.41 -10.92
N ALA A 19 -2.69 19.82 -9.74
CA ALA A 19 -2.50 20.52 -8.47
C ALA A 19 -1.03 20.92 -8.24
N GLY A 20 -0.08 20.03 -8.53
CA GLY A 20 1.34 20.34 -8.38
C GLY A 20 1.84 21.38 -9.37
N LEU A 21 1.34 21.38 -10.61
CA LEU A 21 1.63 22.45 -11.59
C LEU A 21 1.02 23.79 -11.15
N TYR A 22 -0.18 23.76 -10.58
CA TYR A 22 -0.77 24.95 -9.96
C TYR A 22 0.11 25.49 -8.83
N LEU A 23 0.57 24.63 -7.90
CA LEU A 23 1.46 25.03 -6.81
C LEU A 23 2.76 25.65 -7.33
N LYS A 24 3.44 24.98 -8.27
CA LYS A 24 4.66 25.51 -8.91
C LYS A 24 4.42 26.86 -9.57
N LYS A 25 3.30 27.05 -10.28
CA LYS A 25 2.98 28.32 -10.95
C LYS A 25 2.73 29.46 -9.95
N HIS A 26 2.05 29.18 -8.83
CA HIS A 26 1.59 30.24 -7.92
C HIS A 26 2.61 30.58 -6.82
N TRP A 27 3.46 29.64 -6.42
CA TRP A 27 4.34 29.81 -5.25
C TRP A 27 5.83 29.87 -5.57
N LYS A 28 6.24 29.54 -6.81
CA LYS A 28 7.64 29.64 -7.22
C LYS A 28 8.15 31.08 -7.06
N GLY A 29 9.24 31.25 -6.32
CA GLY A 29 9.84 32.55 -6.02
C GLY A 29 9.12 33.37 -4.97
N ARG A 30 8.10 32.82 -4.28
CA ARG A 30 7.37 33.47 -3.18
C ARG A 30 7.67 32.88 -1.80
N LEU A 31 8.44 31.80 -1.78
CA LEU A 31 8.82 31.02 -0.61
C LEU A 31 10.34 30.84 -0.63
N ASP A 32 10.95 30.68 0.54
CA ASP A 32 12.36 30.35 0.69
C ASP A 32 12.61 28.95 0.11
N ARG A 33 11.67 28.01 0.32
CA ARG A 33 11.70 26.66 -0.27
C ARG A 33 10.34 26.22 -0.79
N LEU A 34 10.32 25.73 -2.03
CA LEU A 34 9.16 25.06 -2.61
C LEU A 34 9.61 23.71 -3.20
N SER A 35 9.21 22.63 -2.56
CA SER A 35 9.34 21.27 -3.07
C SER A 35 7.97 20.76 -3.53
N VAL A 36 7.93 20.29 -4.78
CA VAL A 36 6.75 19.65 -5.36
C VAL A 36 7.24 18.51 -6.26
N THR A 37 7.25 17.31 -5.71
CA THR A 37 7.81 16.08 -6.27
C THR A 37 6.71 15.08 -6.64
N HIS A 38 7.09 14.07 -7.42
CA HIS A 38 6.20 12.97 -7.83
C HIS A 38 4.82 13.41 -8.36
N LEU A 39 4.80 14.27 -9.38
CA LEU A 39 3.56 14.71 -10.02
C LEU A 39 2.82 13.53 -10.67
N ARG A 40 1.68 13.13 -10.09
CA ARG A 40 0.89 11.97 -10.50
C ARG A 40 -0.13 12.35 -11.57
N ASP A 41 0.00 11.78 -12.77
CA ASP A 41 -0.98 11.99 -13.82
C ASP A 41 -2.26 11.16 -13.62
N LYS A 42 -3.28 11.39 -14.47
CA LYS A 42 -4.56 10.69 -14.40
C LYS A 42 -4.45 9.17 -14.56
N GLY A 43 -3.50 8.71 -15.37
CA GLY A 43 -3.27 7.28 -15.58
C GLY A 43 -2.71 6.64 -14.31
N TRP A 44 -1.70 7.27 -13.71
CA TRP A 44 -1.13 6.84 -12.45
C TRP A 44 -2.17 6.82 -11.33
N LEU A 45 -2.97 7.89 -11.20
CA LEU A 45 -3.99 7.99 -10.16
C LEU A 45 -5.02 6.87 -10.28
N ARG A 46 -5.57 6.63 -11.47
CA ARG A 46 -6.52 5.53 -11.71
C ARG A 46 -5.93 4.17 -11.30
N ASP A 47 -4.65 3.97 -11.57
CA ASP A 47 -4.02 2.66 -11.40
C ASP A 47 -3.48 2.42 -9.97
N ASN A 48 -3.42 3.45 -9.11
CA ASN A 48 -2.76 3.43 -7.81
C ASN A 48 -3.56 4.04 -6.65
N LEU A 49 -4.72 4.68 -6.88
CA LEU A 49 -5.49 5.34 -5.82
C LEU A 49 -5.81 4.37 -4.66
N GLU A 50 -6.21 3.15 -5.01
CA GLU A 50 -6.55 2.07 -4.07
C GLU A 50 -5.37 1.15 -3.76
N ASN A 51 -4.15 1.49 -4.21
CA ASN A 51 -2.96 0.70 -3.88
C ASN A 51 -2.39 1.20 -2.54
N PRO A 52 -2.41 0.39 -1.47
CA PRO A 52 -1.82 0.79 -0.19
C PRO A 52 -0.31 1.01 -0.29
N LEU A 53 0.38 0.35 -1.23
CA LEU A 53 1.82 0.47 -1.45
C LEU A 53 2.21 1.59 -2.42
N ARG A 54 1.28 2.50 -2.78
CA ARG A 54 1.52 3.51 -3.84
C ARG A 54 2.67 4.47 -3.55
N HIS A 55 3.03 4.68 -2.27
CA HIS A 55 4.13 5.54 -1.85
C HIS A 55 5.50 4.91 -2.10
N TRP A 56 5.57 3.61 -2.37
CA TRP A 56 6.81 2.96 -2.81
C TRP A 56 7.24 3.42 -4.22
N ASP A 57 6.32 3.97 -5.01
CA ASP A 57 6.63 4.42 -6.37
C ASP A 57 7.48 5.70 -6.36
N GLY A 58 8.75 5.59 -6.71
CA GLY A 58 9.69 6.71 -6.69
C GLY A 58 10.36 6.92 -5.32
N ASN A 59 10.18 6.00 -4.37
CA ASN A 59 11.01 5.95 -3.18
C ASN A 59 12.42 5.49 -3.57
N GLU A 60 13.46 6.23 -3.15
CA GLU A 60 14.86 5.95 -3.48
C GLU A 60 15.38 4.65 -2.87
N PHE A 61 14.79 4.21 -1.75
CA PHE A 61 15.15 2.97 -1.06
C PHE A 61 14.53 1.73 -1.72
N ILE A 62 13.41 1.89 -2.43
CA ILE A 62 12.64 0.76 -2.94
C ILE A 62 12.90 0.58 -4.44
N PRO A 63 13.46 -0.57 -4.87
CA PRO A 63 13.71 -0.79 -6.28
C PRO A 63 12.40 -0.75 -7.09
N GLU A 64 12.39 -0.01 -8.20
CA GLU A 64 11.18 0.18 -9.01
C GLU A 64 10.56 -1.15 -9.48
N ALA A 65 11.41 -2.13 -9.82
CA ALA A 65 10.97 -3.46 -10.21
C ALA A 65 10.35 -4.26 -9.04
N ALA A 66 10.84 -4.05 -7.81
CA ALA A 66 10.24 -4.60 -6.61
C ALA A 66 8.85 -4.01 -6.38
N TYR A 67 8.70 -2.69 -6.46
CA TYR A 67 7.41 -2.01 -6.35
C TYR A 67 6.40 -2.52 -7.38
N ARG A 68 6.78 -2.59 -8.66
CA ARG A 68 5.90 -3.11 -9.73
C ARG A 68 5.41 -4.53 -9.43
N SER A 69 6.27 -5.37 -8.85
CA SER A 69 5.94 -6.74 -8.45
C SER A 69 5.07 -6.79 -7.21
N ALA A 70 5.34 -5.95 -6.20
CA ALA A 70 4.52 -5.81 -5.00
C ALA A 70 3.10 -5.34 -5.32
N LYS A 71 2.97 -4.32 -6.18
CA LYS A 71 1.66 -3.86 -6.70
C LYS A 71 0.90 -4.98 -7.40
N LYS A 72 1.58 -5.80 -8.21
CA LYS A 72 0.96 -6.95 -8.87
C LYS A 72 0.54 -8.02 -7.86
N CYS A 73 1.40 -8.35 -6.90
CA CYS A 73 1.11 -9.28 -5.82
C CYS A 73 -0.16 -8.88 -5.07
N TYR A 74 -0.25 -7.61 -4.64
CA TYR A 74 -1.43 -7.08 -3.97
C TYR A 74 -2.72 -7.25 -4.80
N LYS A 75 -2.68 -6.90 -6.09
CA LYS A 75 -3.85 -7.04 -6.98
C LYS A 75 -4.27 -8.51 -7.19
N ASP A 76 -3.30 -9.40 -7.36
CA ASP A 76 -3.57 -10.83 -7.56
C ASP A 76 -4.13 -11.45 -6.27
N THR A 77 -3.58 -11.11 -5.11
CA THR A 77 -4.09 -11.57 -3.82
C THR A 77 -5.49 -11.05 -3.55
N LYS A 78 -5.79 -9.78 -3.85
CA LYS A 78 -7.15 -9.23 -3.76
C LYS A 78 -8.15 -10.05 -4.58
N LYS A 79 -7.78 -10.37 -5.82
CA LYS A 79 -8.61 -11.19 -6.71
C LYS A 79 -8.83 -12.58 -6.12
N LEU A 80 -7.77 -13.26 -5.67
CA LEU A 80 -7.86 -14.60 -5.08
C LEU A 80 -8.73 -14.63 -3.83
N LEU A 81 -8.56 -13.65 -2.92
CA LEU A 81 -9.38 -13.55 -1.71
C LEU A 81 -10.85 -13.25 -2.04
N THR A 82 -11.12 -12.35 -2.98
CA THR A 82 -12.48 -12.06 -3.44
C THR A 82 -13.15 -13.31 -4.00
N GLU A 83 -12.46 -14.05 -4.88
CA GLU A 83 -12.95 -15.30 -5.45
C GLU A 83 -13.15 -16.39 -4.39
N ALA A 84 -12.25 -16.50 -3.41
CA ALA A 84 -12.36 -17.41 -2.28
C ALA A 84 -13.59 -17.12 -1.42
N MET A 85 -13.81 -15.87 -1.07
CA MET A 85 -14.96 -15.46 -0.27
C MET A 85 -16.28 -15.60 -1.02
N GLY A 86 -16.29 -15.35 -2.34
CA GLY A 86 -17.48 -15.54 -3.18
C GLY A 86 -17.99 -16.99 -3.28
N ARG A 87 -17.15 -17.97 -2.94
CA ARG A 87 -17.48 -19.39 -2.90
C ARG A 87 -17.42 -20.00 -1.49
N ALA A 88 -17.43 -19.15 -0.47
CA ALA A 88 -17.36 -19.54 0.95
C ALA A 88 -16.19 -20.50 1.25
N ALA A 89 -14.99 -20.12 0.80
CA ALA A 89 -13.76 -20.85 1.12
C ALA A 89 -13.58 -21.03 2.62
N ASP A 90 -12.99 -22.17 3.00
CA ASP A 90 -12.66 -22.42 4.40
C ASP A 90 -11.41 -21.65 4.84
N ARG A 91 -11.16 -21.68 6.15
CA ARG A 91 -9.99 -21.07 6.78
C ARG A 91 -8.67 -21.47 6.11
N LYS A 92 -8.49 -22.77 5.84
CA LYS A 92 -7.21 -23.31 5.34
C LYS A 92 -6.85 -22.72 3.97
N GLU A 93 -7.84 -22.53 3.12
CA GLU A 93 -7.64 -21.94 1.82
C GLU A 93 -7.27 -20.45 1.89
N ILE A 94 -7.88 -19.70 2.81
CA ILE A 94 -7.55 -18.28 3.03
C ILE A 94 -6.12 -18.16 3.56
N GLU A 95 -5.75 -18.98 4.54
CA GLU A 95 -4.38 -19.01 5.09
C GLU A 95 -3.34 -19.32 3.99
N GLU A 96 -3.65 -20.22 3.05
CA GLU A 96 -2.78 -20.54 1.92
C GLU A 96 -2.61 -19.35 0.95
N ILE A 97 -3.67 -18.58 0.69
CA ILE A 97 -3.57 -17.36 -0.12
C ILE A 97 -2.67 -16.33 0.57
N VAL A 98 -2.83 -16.14 1.89
CA VAL A 98 -1.98 -15.23 2.68
C VAL A 98 -0.53 -15.72 2.70
N ARG A 99 -0.29 -17.02 2.85
CA ARG A 99 1.05 -17.61 2.82
C ARG A 99 1.76 -17.34 1.48
N ARG A 100 1.04 -17.46 0.36
CA ARG A 100 1.57 -17.11 -0.98
C ARG A 100 1.87 -15.62 -1.15
N TYR A 101 1.03 -14.75 -0.58
CA TYR A 101 1.29 -13.31 -0.55
C TYR A 101 2.62 -13.03 0.17
N THR A 102 2.80 -13.54 1.40
CA THR A 102 4.02 -13.34 2.18
C THR A 102 5.26 -13.91 1.47
N GLN A 103 5.17 -15.13 0.93
CA GLN A 103 6.27 -15.74 0.17
C GLN A 103 6.65 -14.95 -1.09
N SER A 104 5.71 -14.20 -1.67
CA SER A 104 6.03 -13.31 -2.79
C SER A 104 6.94 -12.17 -2.33
N PHE A 105 6.77 -11.66 -1.11
CA PHE A 105 7.66 -10.66 -0.53
C PHE A 105 9.01 -11.26 -0.09
N ASN A 106 9.08 -12.49 0.43
CA ASN A 106 10.37 -13.18 0.66
C ASN A 106 11.21 -13.20 -0.62
N LYS A 107 10.60 -13.60 -1.75
CA LYS A 107 11.27 -13.64 -3.06
C LYS A 107 11.69 -12.27 -3.57
N LEU A 108 10.93 -11.22 -3.24
CA LEU A 108 11.31 -9.85 -3.58
C LEU A 108 12.48 -9.39 -2.72
N ASN A 109 12.44 -9.66 -1.42
CA ASN A 109 13.50 -9.30 -0.49
C ASN A 109 14.84 -9.93 -0.89
N ASP A 110 14.84 -11.25 -1.10
CA ASP A 110 16.01 -12.03 -1.53
C ASP A 110 16.56 -11.53 -2.89
N ARG A 111 15.66 -11.21 -3.83
CA ARG A 111 16.06 -10.71 -5.16
C ARG A 111 16.69 -9.32 -5.13
N TYR A 112 16.27 -8.47 -4.19
CA TYR A 112 16.56 -7.04 -4.20
C TYR A 112 17.34 -6.62 -2.95
N GLU A 113 18.37 -7.37 -2.60
CA GLU A 113 19.37 -7.02 -1.58
C GLU A 113 18.78 -6.70 -0.20
N GLU A 114 17.76 -7.46 0.22
CA GLU A 114 17.15 -7.35 1.55
C GLU A 114 16.52 -5.96 1.84
N PHE A 115 15.91 -5.31 0.82
CA PHE A 115 15.31 -3.98 0.96
C PHE A 115 14.09 -3.88 1.90
N ILE A 116 13.51 -4.99 2.38
CA ILE A 116 12.35 -4.93 3.28
C ILE A 116 12.86 -4.75 4.70
N GLU A 117 12.85 -3.51 5.17
CA GLU A 117 13.15 -3.16 6.56
C GLU A 117 11.87 -3.01 7.39
N THR A 118 11.93 -2.25 8.48
CA THR A 118 10.80 -2.10 9.41
C THR A 118 9.63 -1.37 8.76
N GLU A 119 9.88 -0.29 8.00
CA GLU A 119 8.83 0.49 7.34
C GLU A 119 8.14 -0.34 6.24
N GLU A 120 8.92 -1.01 5.39
CA GLU A 120 8.37 -1.83 4.31
C GLU A 120 7.62 -3.06 4.85
N ARG A 121 8.11 -3.69 5.92
CA ARG A 121 7.37 -4.76 6.60
C ARG A 121 6.01 -4.25 7.08
N GLU A 122 5.98 -3.11 7.77
CA GLU A 122 4.73 -2.52 8.26
C GLU A 122 3.77 -2.21 7.11
N ASP A 123 4.26 -1.66 6.01
CA ASP A 123 3.48 -1.42 4.80
C ASP A 123 2.88 -2.72 4.21
N ILE A 124 3.65 -3.81 4.18
CA ILE A 124 3.19 -5.11 3.68
C ILE A 124 2.09 -5.70 4.57
N PHE A 125 2.21 -5.56 5.89
CA PHE A 125 1.21 -6.00 6.86
C PHE A 125 -0.05 -5.14 6.79
N LEU A 126 0.08 -3.81 6.68
CA LEU A 126 -1.04 -2.89 6.50
C LEU A 126 -1.77 -3.13 5.17
N ALA A 127 -1.03 -3.45 4.10
CA ALA A 127 -1.62 -3.85 2.84
C ALA A 127 -2.43 -5.15 2.96
N MET A 128 -1.94 -6.15 3.71
CA MET A 128 -2.72 -7.37 3.99
C MET A 128 -3.94 -7.09 4.87
N GLN A 129 -3.81 -6.23 5.90
CA GLN A 129 -4.96 -5.81 6.71
C GLN A 129 -6.03 -5.18 5.82
N ARG A 130 -5.65 -4.33 4.86
CA ARG A 130 -6.58 -3.75 3.90
C ARG A 130 -7.29 -4.82 3.06
N LEU A 131 -6.57 -5.85 2.63
CA LEU A 131 -7.17 -6.99 1.91
C LEU A 131 -8.14 -7.77 2.79
N TYR A 132 -7.79 -8.00 4.05
CA TYR A 132 -8.65 -8.65 5.03
C TYR A 132 -9.97 -7.90 5.20
N GLU A 133 -9.90 -6.59 5.44
CA GLU A 133 -11.08 -5.73 5.60
C GLU A 133 -11.97 -5.74 4.36
N GLU A 134 -11.38 -5.57 3.17
CA GLU A 134 -12.13 -5.46 1.93
C GLU A 134 -12.71 -6.79 1.43
N CYS A 135 -11.96 -7.89 1.58
CA CYS A 135 -12.32 -9.17 0.95
C CYS A 135 -12.98 -10.14 1.92
N ILE A 136 -12.43 -10.28 3.14
CA ILE A 136 -12.80 -11.32 4.09
C ILE A 136 -13.92 -10.82 5.01
N LEU A 137 -13.74 -9.62 5.55
CA LEU A 137 -14.66 -9.05 6.53
C LEU A 137 -15.92 -8.45 5.87
N GLN A 138 -15.82 -7.99 4.62
CA GLN A 138 -16.93 -7.50 3.79
C GLN A 138 -17.87 -6.46 4.46
N GLY A 139 -17.31 -5.56 5.26
CA GLY A 139 -18.06 -4.42 5.80
C GLY A 139 -17.22 -3.16 5.87
N GLU A 140 -17.87 -2.02 6.05
CA GLU A 140 -17.17 -0.78 6.39
C GLU A 140 -16.36 -1.01 7.67
N TYR A 141 -15.15 -0.44 7.75
CA TYR A 141 -14.12 -0.58 8.81
C TYR A 141 -14.63 -0.54 10.28
N TRP A 142 -15.88 -0.11 10.49
CA TRP A 142 -16.53 0.07 11.79
C TRP A 142 -17.81 -0.75 12.01
N GLN A 143 -18.28 -1.56 11.05
CA GLN A 143 -19.60 -2.19 11.09
C GLN A 143 -19.59 -3.71 10.91
N ALA A 144 -18.46 -4.30 10.55
CA ALA A 144 -18.42 -5.73 10.29
C ALA A 144 -18.26 -6.57 11.56
N ASP A 145 -19.05 -7.63 11.66
CA ASP A 145 -18.95 -8.59 12.76
C ASP A 145 -17.73 -9.49 12.55
N VAL A 146 -16.66 -9.20 13.29
CA VAL A 146 -15.41 -9.99 13.30
C VAL A 146 -15.63 -11.46 13.70
N ASN A 147 -16.73 -11.81 14.35
CA ASN A 147 -17.05 -13.18 14.74
C ASN A 147 -17.71 -14.00 13.62
N ALA A 148 -18.16 -13.36 12.55
CA ALA A 148 -18.75 -14.02 11.39
C ALA A 148 -17.71 -14.36 10.31
N ALA A 149 -16.49 -13.81 10.41
CA ALA A 149 -15.42 -14.06 9.46
C ALA A 149 -14.84 -15.48 9.62
N PRO A 150 -14.46 -16.17 8.53
CA PRO A 150 -13.88 -17.51 8.58
C PRO A 150 -12.50 -17.57 9.24
N VAL A 151 -11.83 -16.42 9.35
CA VAL A 151 -10.53 -16.23 9.99
C VAL A 151 -10.46 -14.80 10.53
N THR A 152 -9.76 -14.59 11.63
CA THR A 152 -9.56 -13.26 12.24
C THR A 152 -8.29 -12.58 11.70
N LEU A 153 -8.19 -11.24 11.84
CA LEU A 153 -6.98 -10.50 11.44
C LEU A 153 -5.73 -10.96 12.20
N SER A 154 -5.85 -11.28 13.50
CA SER A 154 -4.71 -11.79 14.27
C SER A 154 -4.22 -13.13 13.76
N GLU A 155 -5.11 -14.01 13.29
CA GLU A 155 -4.71 -15.27 12.67
C GLU A 155 -4.03 -15.04 11.32
N ILE A 156 -4.51 -14.07 10.52
CA ILE A 156 -3.83 -13.65 9.30
C ILE A 156 -2.40 -13.17 9.59
N TRP A 157 -2.21 -12.32 10.60
CA TRP A 157 -0.87 -11.87 11.00
C TRP A 157 0.02 -13.01 11.47
N ASN A 158 -0.51 -13.95 12.25
CA ASN A 158 0.26 -15.14 12.65
C ASN A 158 0.73 -15.94 11.44
N VAL A 159 -0.12 -16.14 10.42
CA VAL A 159 0.27 -16.82 9.18
C VAL A 159 1.37 -16.05 8.44
N MET A 160 1.29 -14.72 8.42
CA MET A 160 2.36 -13.89 7.83
C MET A 160 3.66 -14.01 8.61
N ASP A 161 3.63 -13.93 9.96
CA ASP A 161 4.80 -14.07 10.82
C ASP A 161 5.46 -15.45 10.71
N GLU A 162 4.67 -16.52 10.57
CA GLU A 162 5.20 -17.87 10.33
C GLU A 162 5.84 -18.03 8.95
N ALA A 163 5.36 -17.28 7.96
CA ALA A 163 5.75 -17.45 6.56
C ALA A 163 6.83 -16.47 6.09
N ARG A 164 6.98 -15.32 6.77
CA ARG A 164 8.02 -14.35 6.45
C ARG A 164 9.39 -14.88 6.87
N GLU A 165 10.40 -14.48 6.13
CA GLU A 165 11.79 -14.84 6.41
C GLU A 165 12.46 -13.66 7.13
N ASN A 166 13.68 -13.29 6.74
CA ASN A 166 14.48 -12.27 7.42
C ASN A 166 14.00 -10.82 7.12
N TRP A 167 12.71 -10.54 7.25
CA TRP A 167 12.14 -9.18 7.18
C TRP A 167 10.96 -9.05 8.14
#